data_AF-U4KRV3-F1
#
_entry.id   AF-U4KRV3-F1
#
_cell.length_a   1.000
_cell.length_b   1.000
_cell.length_c   1.000
_cell.angle_alpha   90.00
_cell.angle_beta   90.00
_cell.angle_gamma   90.00
#
_symmetry.space_group_name_H-M   'P 1'
#
loop_
_entity.id
_entity.type
_entity.pdbx_description
1 polymer ?
#
loop_
_entity_poly.entity_id
_entity_poly.type
_entity_poly.pdbx_seq_one_letter_code
_entity_poly.pdbx_strand_id
1 'polypeptide(L)'
;MKKISLLILTLIGSILLVGCQNNDKKEQEVSSLTIKLMQDETTEIKEVTIDKGQHIRYFVPTKEGFVFIGWYTNLEFTDRVDIAEPFLENSVLYAKWQEEPTTNQTRTLTFVIKNMEDDTETVETVETPINKKASAYNPNKEGYSFKGWYLKSDFSSDSQIKLQNTVFGKDTTLYGRWELKK
;
A
#
# COMPACT_ATOMS: atom_id res chain seq x y z
N MET A 1 93.10 34.17 -11.40
CA MET A 1 92.71 32.75 -11.35
C MET A 1 91.20 32.66 -11.57
N LYS A 2 90.81 31.92 -12.63
CA LYS A 2 89.47 31.38 -13.01
C LYS A 2 88.26 32.29 -12.74
N LYS A 3 87.97 33.23 -13.66
CA LYS A 3 87.09 33.14 -14.86
C LYS A 3 85.59 33.35 -14.54
N ILE A 4 85.19 34.58 -14.85
CA ILE A 4 83.84 35.07 -15.17
C ILE A 4 83.16 34.12 -16.17
N SER A 5 81.88 33.80 -15.95
CA SER A 5 80.96 33.49 -17.05
C SER A 5 79.55 33.99 -16.71
N LEU A 6 79.30 35.21 -17.16
CA LEU A 6 78.00 35.82 -17.32
C LEU A 6 77.34 35.22 -18.57
N LEU A 7 76.12 34.70 -18.48
CA LEU A 7 75.26 34.49 -19.64
C LEU A 7 73.80 34.70 -19.25
N ILE A 8 73.31 35.84 -19.72
CA ILE A 8 71.93 36.32 -19.75
C ILE A 8 71.20 35.56 -20.87
N LEU A 9 69.99 35.01 -20.63
CA LEU A 9 68.87 35.26 -21.53
C LEU A 9 67.52 34.84 -20.92
N THR A 10 66.63 35.82 -20.94
CA THR A 10 65.22 35.86 -20.57
C THR A 10 64.35 34.87 -21.35
N LEU A 11 63.34 34.28 -20.69
CA LEU A 11 62.03 34.16 -21.34
C LEU A 11 60.91 34.48 -20.35
N ILE A 12 60.10 35.41 -20.80
CA ILE A 12 59.01 36.10 -20.15
C ILE A 12 57.85 35.13 -19.94
N GLY A 13 57.37 35.05 -18.71
CA GLY A 13 56.06 34.54 -18.36
C GLY A 13 55.35 35.57 -17.49
N SER A 14 55.02 36.72 -18.08
CA SER A 14 54.05 37.66 -17.52
C SER A 14 52.72 36.93 -17.30
N ILE A 15 52.09 37.11 -16.14
CA ILE A 15 50.70 37.57 -15.98
C ILE A 15 50.38 37.62 -14.48
N LEU A 16 50.39 38.87 -14.00
CA LEU A 16 49.45 39.54 -13.10
C LEU A 16 48.78 38.74 -11.97
N LEU A 17 49.02 39.24 -10.75
CA LEU A 17 48.07 39.20 -9.64
C LEU A 17 46.67 39.64 -10.12
N VAL A 18 45.63 38.89 -9.77
CA VAL A 18 44.39 39.44 -9.18
C VAL A 18 43.80 38.34 -8.30
N GLY A 19 43.64 38.63 -7.00
CA GLY A 19 42.94 37.75 -6.08
C GLY A 19 41.44 37.75 -6.32
N CYS A 20 40.77 36.66 -5.96
CA CYS A 20 39.35 36.68 -5.64
C CYS A 20 39.13 35.76 -4.45
N GLN A 21 38.84 36.40 -3.31
CA GLN A 21 37.92 35.98 -2.26
C GLN A 21 37.80 34.47 -2.06
N ASN A 22 38.34 34.01 -0.94
CA ASN A 22 37.80 32.84 -0.25
C ASN A 22 36.29 33.00 -0.21
N ASN A 23 35.60 32.27 -1.09
CA ASN A 23 34.20 31.98 -0.88
C ASN A 23 34.18 31.11 0.37
N ASP A 24 34.07 31.75 1.53
CA ASP A 24 33.51 31.16 2.74
C ASP A 24 32.10 30.68 2.36
N LYS A 25 32.02 29.51 1.72
CA LYS A 25 30.85 28.68 1.84
C LYS A 25 30.79 28.40 3.33
N LYS A 26 29.93 29.13 4.05
CA LYS A 26 29.45 28.67 5.35
C LYS A 26 29.05 27.23 5.13
N GLU A 27 29.85 26.33 5.65
CA GLU A 27 29.46 24.94 5.84
C GLU A 27 28.32 25.04 6.84
N GLN A 28 27.10 25.13 6.30
CA GLN A 28 25.89 25.12 7.09
C GLN A 28 25.90 23.76 7.76
N GLU A 29 26.20 23.73 9.05
CA GLU A 29 26.07 22.54 9.88
C GLU A 29 24.60 22.10 9.75
N VAL A 30 24.37 21.12 8.88
CA VAL A 30 23.03 20.62 8.62
C VAL A 30 22.65 19.78 9.82
N SER A 31 22.02 20.41 10.80
CA SER A 31 21.46 19.72 11.96
C SER A 31 20.41 18.75 11.45
N SER A 32 20.70 17.45 11.54
CA SER A 32 19.73 16.41 11.23
C SER A 32 18.79 16.20 12.42
N LEU A 33 17.55 15.83 12.10
CA LEU A 33 16.50 15.47 13.04
C LEU A 33 16.11 14.02 12.84
N THR A 34 15.79 13.35 13.94
CA THR A 34 15.22 12.01 13.96
C THR A 34 13.75 12.10 14.32
N ILE A 35 12.89 11.59 13.42
CA ILE A 35 11.45 11.49 13.63
C ILE A 35 11.06 10.01 13.71
N LYS A 36 10.50 9.60 14.84
CA LYS A 36 9.99 8.25 15.06
C LYS A 36 8.49 8.20 14.76
N LEU A 37 8.09 7.29 13.89
CA LEU A 37 6.70 7.05 13.53
C LEU A 37 6.24 5.77 14.23
N MET A 38 5.32 5.91 15.17
CA MET A 38 4.85 4.86 16.05
C MET A 38 3.45 4.40 15.66
N GLN A 39 3.22 3.08 15.64
CA GLN A 39 1.88 2.53 15.47
C GLN A 39 1.05 2.71 16.74
N ASP A 40 1.71 2.55 17.88
CA ASP A 40 1.19 2.60 19.25
C ASP A 40 2.33 2.92 20.23
N GLU A 41 2.09 2.84 21.54
CA GLU A 41 3.07 3.17 22.59
C GLU A 41 4.36 2.34 22.51
N THR A 42 4.30 1.15 21.94
CA THR A 42 5.37 0.13 22.01
C THR A 42 5.93 -0.26 20.66
N THR A 43 5.20 -0.01 19.58
CA THR A 43 5.53 -0.49 18.23
C THR A 43 5.96 0.66 17.34
N GLU A 44 7.24 0.68 16.96
CA GLU A 44 7.76 1.60 15.95
C GLU A 44 7.46 1.06 14.54
N ILE A 45 6.88 1.90 13.69
CA ILE A 45 6.66 1.59 12.26
C ILE A 45 7.92 1.90 11.48
N LYS A 46 8.51 3.07 11.76
CA LYS A 46 9.61 3.62 10.98
C LYS A 46 10.32 4.73 11.75
N GLU A 47 11.62 4.83 11.59
CA GLU A 47 12.41 6.00 11.94
C GLU A 47 12.86 6.73 10.68
N VAL A 48 12.82 8.06 10.68
CA VAL A 48 13.22 8.91 9.54
C VAL A 48 14.22 9.96 10.01
N THR A 49 15.37 10.05 9.34
CA THR A 49 16.31 11.15 9.50
C THR A 49 16.10 12.17 8.39
N ILE A 50 15.88 13.42 8.76
CA ILE A 50 15.69 14.56 7.84
C ILE A 50 16.56 15.74 8.27
N ASP A 51 16.90 16.62 7.34
CA ASP A 51 17.55 17.88 7.69
C ASP A 51 16.55 18.80 8.42
N LYS A 52 17.01 19.56 9.41
CA LYS A 52 16.16 20.53 10.12
C LYS A 52 15.53 21.53 9.15
N GLY A 53 14.22 21.74 9.30
CA GLY A 53 13.41 22.54 8.39
C GLY A 53 12.93 21.81 7.14
N GLN A 54 13.21 20.51 7.00
CA GLN A 54 12.58 19.65 6.00
C GLN A 54 11.36 18.93 6.58
N HIS A 55 10.60 18.29 5.69
CA HIS A 55 9.40 17.54 6.01
C HIS A 55 9.55 16.07 5.61
N ILE A 56 8.64 15.22 6.10
CA ILE A 56 8.58 13.82 5.70
C ILE A 56 7.73 13.72 4.44
N ARG A 57 8.26 13.05 3.40
CA ARG A 57 7.45 12.74 2.21
C ARG A 57 6.30 11.81 2.61
N TYR A 58 5.10 12.12 2.13
CA TYR A 58 3.83 11.42 2.39
C TYR A 58 4.01 9.95 2.78
N PHE A 59 3.52 9.61 3.98
CA PHE A 59 3.58 8.26 4.53
C PHE A 59 2.28 7.94 5.26
N VAL A 60 1.57 6.92 4.76
CA VAL A 60 0.33 6.39 5.34
C VAL A 60 0.55 4.92 5.69
N PRO A 61 0.57 4.57 6.98
CA PRO A 61 0.75 3.19 7.41
C PRO A 61 -0.54 2.38 7.25
N THR A 62 -0.42 1.06 7.31
CA THR A 62 -1.56 0.12 7.26
C THR A 62 -1.63 -0.71 8.54
N LYS A 63 -2.83 -0.89 9.08
CA LYS A 63 -3.12 -1.77 10.23
C LYS A 63 -4.38 -2.57 9.92
N GLU A 64 -4.30 -3.90 10.00
CA GLU A 64 -5.41 -4.79 9.63
C GLU A 64 -6.68 -4.49 10.45
N GLY A 65 -7.80 -4.25 9.78
CA GLY A 65 -9.08 -3.92 10.40
C GLY A 65 -9.26 -2.45 10.81
N PHE A 66 -8.32 -1.56 10.47
CA PHE A 66 -8.37 -0.15 10.84
C PHE A 66 -8.05 0.79 9.67
N VAL A 67 -8.69 1.96 9.68
CA VAL A 67 -8.39 3.11 8.83
C VAL A 67 -7.43 4.05 9.55
N PHE A 68 -6.36 4.47 8.87
CA PHE A 68 -5.45 5.50 9.36
C PHE A 68 -6.13 6.87 9.33
N ILE A 69 -6.15 7.57 10.47
CA ILE A 69 -6.80 8.88 10.63
C ILE A 69 -5.78 10.03 10.55
N GLY A 70 -4.56 9.81 11.05
CA GLY A 70 -3.50 10.83 11.03
C GLY A 70 -2.42 10.59 12.07
N TRP A 71 -1.38 11.43 12.00
CA TRP A 71 -0.28 11.46 12.96
C TRP A 71 -0.54 12.48 14.06
N TYR A 72 -0.10 12.18 15.28
CA TYR A 72 -0.25 13.04 16.46
C TYR A 72 1.03 13.04 17.29
N THR A 73 1.35 14.13 18.00
CA THR A 73 2.53 14.18 18.89
C THR A 73 2.30 13.52 20.24
N ASN A 74 1.04 13.16 20.57
CA ASN A 74 0.66 12.55 21.83
C ASN A 74 -0.32 11.39 21.64
N LEU A 75 -0.38 10.53 22.65
CA LEU A 75 -1.22 9.32 22.67
C LEU A 75 -2.70 9.62 22.97
N GLU A 76 -3.00 10.79 23.54
CA GLU A 76 -4.36 11.28 23.73
C GLU A 76 -5.00 11.73 22.40
N PHE A 77 -4.20 11.80 21.33
CA PHE A 77 -4.60 12.21 19.99
C PHE A 77 -5.29 13.57 19.93
N THR A 78 -4.81 14.54 20.71
CA THR A 78 -5.31 15.94 20.70
C THR A 78 -4.52 16.83 19.74
N ASP A 79 -3.23 16.50 19.54
CA ASP A 79 -2.28 17.38 18.87
C ASP A 79 -1.89 16.77 17.52
N ARG A 80 -2.71 17.04 16.50
CA ARG A 80 -2.54 16.49 15.15
C ARG A 80 -1.35 17.13 14.45
N VAL A 81 -0.59 16.30 13.74
CA VAL A 81 0.57 16.71 12.92
C VAL A 81 0.30 16.42 11.45
N ASP A 82 0.58 17.41 10.60
CA ASP A 82 0.76 17.18 9.17
C ASP A 82 2.25 16.95 8.90
N ILE A 83 2.61 15.73 8.52
CA ILE A 83 4.01 15.36 8.29
C ILE A 83 4.59 15.98 7.01
N ALA A 84 3.75 16.62 6.19
CA ALA A 84 4.18 17.41 5.03
C ALA A 84 4.69 18.81 5.43
N GLU A 85 4.51 19.23 6.69
CA GLU A 85 5.06 20.48 7.22
C GLU A 85 6.52 20.31 7.73
N PRO A 86 7.33 21.38 7.72
CA PRO A 86 8.70 21.35 8.22
C PRO A 86 8.82 20.99 9.70
N PHE A 87 9.77 20.12 10.03
CA PHE A 87 10.13 19.80 11.41
C PHE A 87 11.33 20.64 11.88
N LEU A 88 11.28 21.10 13.13
CA LEU A 88 12.33 21.94 13.72
C LEU A 88 13.11 21.24 14.85
N GLU A 89 12.60 20.09 15.32
CA GLU A 89 13.16 19.29 16.40
C GLU A 89 12.83 17.80 16.22
N ASN A 90 13.58 16.95 16.92
CA ASN A 90 13.30 15.52 16.99
C ASN A 90 11.89 15.30 17.53
N SER A 91 11.14 14.39 16.92
CA SER A 91 9.74 14.17 17.28
C SER A 91 9.41 12.68 17.31
N VAL A 92 8.44 12.33 18.14
CA VAL A 92 7.78 11.02 18.11
C VAL A 92 6.33 11.26 17.74
N LEU A 93 5.86 10.60 16.67
CA LEU A 93 4.51 10.73 16.15
C LEU A 93 3.77 9.40 16.30
N TYR A 94 2.54 9.46 16.78
CA TYR A 94 1.67 8.31 17.00
C TYR A 94 0.56 8.28 15.97
N ALA A 95 0.36 7.14 15.34
CA ALA A 95 -0.72 6.92 14.40
C ALA A 95 -2.05 6.78 15.13
N LYS A 96 -3.03 7.62 14.79
CA LYS A 96 -4.42 7.42 15.19
C LYS A 96 -5.12 6.51 14.20
N TRP A 97 -5.85 5.55 14.73
CA TRP A 97 -6.60 4.57 13.97
C TRP A 97 -8.09 4.67 14.31
N GLN A 98 -8.93 4.37 13.33
CA GLN A 98 -10.35 4.12 13.53
C GLN A 98 -10.63 2.72 13.03
N GLU A 99 -11.44 1.93 13.72
CA GLU A 99 -11.88 0.63 13.20
C GLU A 99 -12.51 0.84 11.81
N GLU A 100 -12.11 0.00 10.85
CA GLU A 100 -12.85 -0.07 9.60
C GLU A 100 -14.31 -0.39 9.96
N PRO A 101 -15.30 0.33 9.40
CA PRO A 101 -16.69 0.04 9.69
C PRO A 101 -16.94 -1.43 9.37
N THR A 102 -17.13 -2.23 10.42
CA THR A 102 -17.61 -3.60 10.34
C THR A 102 -19.06 -3.49 9.96
N THR A 103 -19.36 -3.30 8.68
CA THR A 103 -20.62 -3.79 8.19
C THR A 103 -20.54 -5.31 8.31
N ASN A 104 -20.90 -5.85 9.48
CA ASN A 104 -21.24 -7.27 9.69
C ASN A 104 -22.49 -7.67 8.90
N GLN A 105 -22.83 -6.91 7.87
CA GLN A 105 -23.81 -7.26 6.88
C GLN A 105 -23.20 -8.41 6.11
N THR A 106 -23.74 -9.59 6.36
CA THR A 106 -23.55 -10.75 5.52
C THR A 106 -24.61 -10.73 4.42
N ARG A 107 -24.31 -11.46 3.36
CA ARG A 107 -25.27 -11.88 2.35
C ARG A 107 -25.17 -13.40 2.22
N THR A 108 -26.24 -13.99 1.72
CA THR A 108 -26.30 -15.41 1.43
C THR A 108 -26.03 -15.65 -0.06
N LEU A 109 -25.02 -16.47 -0.37
CA LEU A 109 -24.92 -17.10 -1.68
C LEU A 109 -25.61 -18.45 -1.64
N THR A 110 -26.57 -18.65 -2.54
CA THR A 110 -27.28 -19.92 -2.72
C THR A 110 -26.76 -20.61 -3.96
N PHE A 111 -26.21 -21.81 -3.82
CA PHE A 111 -25.69 -22.63 -4.90
C PHE A 111 -26.70 -23.73 -5.23
N VAL A 112 -27.27 -23.67 -6.42
CA VAL A 112 -28.22 -24.67 -6.93
C VAL A 112 -27.49 -25.57 -7.92
N ILE A 113 -27.45 -26.86 -7.62
CA ILE A 113 -26.86 -27.89 -8.46
C ILE A 113 -28.00 -28.74 -8.99
N LYS A 114 -28.29 -28.60 -10.28
CA LYS A 114 -29.33 -29.38 -10.93
C LYS A 114 -28.80 -30.72 -11.42
N ASN A 115 -29.52 -31.79 -11.09
CA ASN A 115 -29.31 -33.10 -11.66
C ASN A 115 -30.19 -33.28 -12.90
N MET A 116 -29.55 -33.56 -14.04
CA MET A 116 -30.25 -33.65 -15.32
C MET A 116 -30.88 -35.02 -15.57
N GLU A 117 -30.48 -36.05 -14.80
CA GLU A 117 -30.99 -37.42 -14.97
C GLU A 117 -32.36 -37.63 -14.32
N ASP A 118 -32.57 -37.07 -13.13
CA ASP A 118 -33.77 -37.28 -12.30
C ASP A 118 -34.52 -35.96 -12.00
N ASP A 119 -34.10 -34.85 -12.62
CA ASP A 119 -34.63 -33.50 -12.42
C ASP A 119 -34.59 -33.01 -10.96
N THR A 120 -33.73 -33.60 -10.11
CA THR A 120 -33.55 -33.18 -8.72
C THR A 120 -32.58 -32.00 -8.59
N GLU A 121 -32.66 -31.27 -7.49
CA GLU A 121 -31.75 -30.16 -7.19
C GLU A 121 -31.16 -30.33 -5.79
N THR A 122 -29.85 -30.08 -5.65
CA THR A 122 -29.22 -29.86 -4.35
C THR A 122 -28.93 -28.38 -4.16
N VAL A 123 -29.18 -27.89 -2.95
CA VAL A 123 -29.04 -26.49 -2.58
C VAL A 123 -28.08 -26.37 -1.41
N GLU A 124 -27.04 -25.57 -1.59
CA GLU A 124 -26.10 -25.21 -0.53
C GLU A 124 -26.08 -23.70 -0.34
N THR A 125 -25.86 -23.23 0.89
CA THR A 125 -25.81 -21.80 1.21
C THR A 125 -24.53 -21.45 1.93
N VAL A 126 -23.98 -20.27 1.62
CA VAL A 126 -22.80 -19.72 2.29
C VAL A 126 -23.06 -18.26 2.64
N GLU A 127 -22.96 -17.94 3.93
CA GLU A 127 -22.91 -16.56 4.37
C GLU A 127 -21.53 -15.95 4.10
N THR A 128 -21.52 -14.75 3.53
CA THR A 128 -20.28 -14.04 3.20
C THR A 128 -20.47 -12.54 3.41
N PRO A 129 -19.44 -11.80 3.86
CA PRO A 129 -19.56 -10.36 4.02
C PRO A 129 -19.97 -9.66 2.72
N ILE A 130 -20.86 -8.68 2.83
CA ILE A 130 -21.19 -7.82 1.69
C ILE A 130 -19.93 -7.12 1.18
N ASN A 131 -19.90 -6.79 -0.11
CA ASN A 131 -18.82 -6.04 -0.74
C ASN A 131 -17.42 -6.68 -0.69
N LYS A 132 -17.30 -7.92 -0.17
CA LYS A 132 -16.11 -8.76 -0.30
C LYS A 132 -16.30 -9.80 -1.42
N LYS A 133 -15.19 -10.28 -1.97
CA LYS A 133 -15.17 -11.39 -2.92
C LYS A 133 -15.68 -12.66 -2.25
N ALA A 134 -16.45 -13.46 -2.96
CA ALA A 134 -16.87 -14.77 -2.45
C ALA A 134 -15.69 -15.74 -2.40
N SER A 135 -15.65 -16.59 -1.37
CA SER A 135 -14.74 -17.73 -1.33
C SER A 135 -14.97 -18.64 -2.54
N ALA A 136 -13.90 -19.30 -3.01
CA ALA A 136 -14.04 -20.28 -4.07
C ALA A 136 -14.92 -21.44 -3.60
N TYR A 137 -15.86 -21.85 -4.44
CA TYR A 137 -16.71 -23.02 -4.20
C TYR A 137 -16.69 -23.88 -5.46
N ASN A 138 -16.09 -25.07 -5.32
CA ASN A 138 -15.91 -26.05 -6.38
C ASN A 138 -16.75 -27.29 -6.04
N PRO A 139 -17.97 -27.38 -6.57
CA PRO A 139 -18.83 -28.52 -6.28
C PRO A 139 -18.25 -29.78 -6.93
N ASN A 140 -18.50 -30.93 -6.32
CA ASN A 140 -18.18 -32.23 -6.90
C ASN A 140 -19.47 -32.99 -7.23
N LYS A 141 -19.57 -33.50 -8.45
CA LYS A 141 -20.66 -34.38 -8.89
C LYS A 141 -20.03 -35.56 -9.62
N GLU A 142 -20.23 -36.77 -9.08
CA GLU A 142 -19.68 -38.00 -9.64
C GLU A 142 -20.19 -38.22 -11.08
N GLY A 143 -19.31 -38.60 -12.01
CA GLY A 143 -19.66 -38.76 -13.44
C GLY A 143 -19.75 -37.44 -14.24
N TYR A 144 -19.67 -36.28 -13.59
CA TYR A 144 -19.83 -34.97 -14.24
C TYR A 144 -18.61 -34.05 -14.07
N SER A 145 -18.44 -33.14 -15.03
CA SER A 145 -17.47 -32.04 -15.03
C SER A 145 -18.20 -30.72 -14.80
N PHE A 146 -17.80 -29.98 -13.78
CA PHE A 146 -18.33 -28.65 -13.50
C PHE A 146 -17.87 -27.64 -14.57
N LYS A 147 -18.82 -26.92 -15.18
CA LYS A 147 -18.56 -25.94 -16.24
C LYS A 147 -18.66 -24.49 -15.76
N GLY A 148 -19.30 -24.25 -14.62
CA GLY A 148 -19.34 -22.93 -14.00
C GLY A 148 -20.66 -22.56 -13.36
N TRP A 149 -20.65 -21.40 -12.71
CA TRP A 149 -21.79 -20.78 -12.06
C TRP A 149 -22.46 -19.76 -12.99
N TYR A 150 -23.79 -19.72 -12.98
CA TYR A 150 -24.61 -18.83 -13.80
C TYR A 150 -25.72 -18.21 -12.95
N LEU A 151 -26.23 -17.04 -13.35
CA LEU A 151 -27.32 -16.35 -12.61
C LEU A 151 -28.71 -16.89 -12.93
N LYS A 152 -28.84 -17.75 -13.95
CA LYS A 152 -30.11 -18.30 -14.39
C LYS A 152 -30.01 -19.81 -14.56
N SER A 153 -31.08 -20.51 -14.18
CA SER A 153 -31.19 -21.97 -14.26
C SER A 153 -31.24 -22.50 -15.69
N ASP A 154 -31.77 -21.70 -16.63
CA ASP A 154 -31.79 -22.01 -18.06
C ASP A 154 -30.43 -21.73 -18.75
N PHE A 155 -29.46 -21.22 -18.00
CA PHE A 155 -28.15 -20.80 -18.49
C PHE A 155 -28.21 -19.76 -19.62
N SER A 156 -29.31 -19.01 -19.75
CA SER A 156 -29.48 -17.93 -20.75
C SER A 156 -28.66 -16.68 -20.44
N SER A 157 -27.93 -16.67 -19.33
CA SER A 157 -26.90 -15.66 -19.05
C SER A 157 -25.62 -16.05 -19.79
N ASP A 158 -25.26 -15.29 -20.83
CA ASP A 158 -24.09 -15.58 -21.68
C ASP A 158 -22.74 -15.56 -20.95
N SER A 159 -22.69 -15.07 -19.71
CA SER A 159 -21.47 -14.98 -18.91
C SER A 159 -21.47 -15.90 -17.70
N GLN A 160 -20.45 -16.76 -17.64
CA GLN A 160 -20.09 -17.54 -16.46
C GLN A 160 -19.61 -16.61 -15.34
N ILE A 161 -20.15 -16.79 -14.13
CA ILE A 161 -19.70 -16.11 -12.92
C ILE A 161 -18.40 -16.75 -12.41
N LYS A 162 -17.37 -15.90 -12.23
CA LYS A 162 -16.11 -16.28 -11.56
C LYS A 162 -16.19 -15.82 -10.10
N LEU A 163 -16.63 -16.70 -9.20
CA LEU A 163 -16.89 -16.41 -7.78
C LEU A 163 -15.77 -15.61 -7.11
N GLN A 164 -14.52 -16.05 -7.25
CA GLN A 164 -13.33 -15.45 -6.65
C GLN A 164 -13.03 -14.02 -7.15
N ASN A 165 -13.61 -13.62 -8.29
CA ASN A 165 -13.43 -12.30 -8.89
C ASN A 165 -14.70 -11.46 -8.84
N THR A 166 -15.80 -11.99 -8.29
CA THR A 166 -17.09 -11.32 -8.27
C THR A 166 -17.39 -10.85 -6.85
N VAL A 167 -17.70 -9.57 -6.73
CA VAL A 167 -18.23 -8.99 -5.49
C VAL A 167 -19.75 -8.99 -5.62
N PHE A 168 -20.45 -9.48 -4.61
CA PHE A 168 -21.90 -9.36 -4.54
C PHE A 168 -22.29 -8.44 -3.38
N GLY A 169 -23.30 -7.61 -3.62
CA GLY A 169 -23.83 -6.65 -2.63
C GLY A 169 -25.12 -7.12 -1.96
N LYS A 170 -25.67 -8.27 -2.37
CA LYS A 170 -26.94 -8.81 -1.88
C LYS A 170 -26.98 -10.33 -2.01
N ASP A 171 -27.99 -10.94 -1.41
CA ASP A 171 -28.28 -12.36 -1.58
C ASP A 171 -28.38 -12.71 -3.06
N THR A 172 -27.72 -13.79 -3.46
CA THR A 172 -27.61 -14.18 -4.87
C THR A 172 -27.68 -15.69 -5.01
N THR A 173 -28.54 -16.15 -5.91
CA THR A 173 -28.61 -17.56 -6.33
C THR A 173 -27.76 -17.80 -7.57
N LEU A 174 -26.94 -18.85 -7.55
CA LEU A 174 -26.07 -19.27 -8.63
C LEU A 174 -26.40 -20.72 -9.01
N TYR A 175 -26.54 -20.97 -10.31
CA TYR A 175 -26.86 -22.26 -10.88
C TYR A 175 -25.62 -22.90 -11.49
N GLY A 176 -25.32 -24.13 -11.08
CA GLY A 176 -24.17 -24.89 -11.54
C GLY A 176 -24.45 -25.62 -12.84
N ARG A 177 -23.65 -25.34 -13.89
CA ARG A 177 -23.71 -26.10 -15.16
C ARG A 177 -22.73 -27.26 -15.12
N TRP A 178 -23.18 -28.41 -15.61
CA TRP A 178 -22.41 -29.66 -15.62
C TRP A 178 -22.46 -30.33 -16.99
N GLU A 179 -21.41 -31.08 -17.33
CA GLU A 179 -21.40 -31.96 -18.50
C GLU A 179 -20.91 -33.35 -18.07
N LEU A 180 -21.44 -34.41 -18.67
CA LEU A 180 -20.92 -35.76 -18.45
C LEU A 180 -19.43 -35.82 -18.79
N LYS A 181 -18.65 -36.48 -17.92
CA LYS A 181 -17.26 -36.84 -18.23
C LYS A 181 -17.31 -37.86 -19.37
N LYS A 182 -16.60 -37.56 -20.47
CA LYS A 182 -16.37 -38.50 -21.56
C LYS A 182 -15.26 -39.47 -21.20
#